data_AF-A0AAC9VVX3-F1
#
_entry.id   AF-A0AAC9VVX3-F1
#
_cell.length_a   1.000
_cell.length_b   1.000
_cell.length_c   1.000
_cell.angle_alpha   90.00
_cell.angle_beta   90.00
_cell.angle_gamma   90.00
#
_symmetry.space_group_name_H-M   'P 1'
#
loop_
_entity.id
_entity.type
_entity.pdbx_description
1 polymer ?
#
loop_
_entity_poly.entity_id
_entity_poly.type
_entity_poly.pdbx_seq_one_letter_code
_entity_poly.pdbx_strand_id
1 'polypeptide(L)'
;MTQEFLSGVRSIVEPLLNELGFQQDGYDDVDESDPEARDGSRRGSVVFFRSDDCKIQVYESTRDGSINCMIAPLDAPNTFGPYDQSGNWQYLPRFAIRQGVPLDEIMKDNLAVDFPTTIQLLESVRSRIEKYYPVAHVGVLEMEGPDFWNRSQ
;
A
#
# COMPACT_ATOMS: atom_id res chain seq x y z
N MET A 1 8.31 -11.61 -9.92
CA MET A 1 7.48 -10.41 -10.07
C MET A 1 6.93 -10.49 -11.46
N THR A 2 5.62 -10.31 -11.65
CA THR A 2 5.10 -10.30 -13.02
C THR A 2 5.58 -9.03 -13.72
N GLN A 3 6.06 -9.16 -14.97
CA GLN A 3 6.47 -7.99 -15.76
C GLN A 3 5.30 -7.03 -16.00
N GLU A 4 4.08 -7.59 -16.05
CA GLU A 4 2.83 -6.83 -16.18
C GLU A 4 2.60 -5.92 -14.97
N PHE A 5 2.73 -6.43 -13.74
CA PHE A 5 2.57 -5.64 -12.53
C PHE A 5 3.58 -4.49 -12.47
N LEU A 6 4.88 -4.78 -12.59
CA LEU A 6 5.91 -3.74 -12.50
C LEU A 6 5.75 -2.69 -13.59
N SER A 7 5.50 -3.12 -14.84
CA SER A 7 5.27 -2.18 -15.94
C SER A 7 4.02 -1.33 -15.71
N GLY A 8 2.95 -1.92 -15.16
CA GLY A 8 1.72 -1.21 -14.85
C GLY A 8 1.90 -0.20 -13.72
N VAL A 9 2.61 -0.56 -12.64
CA VAL A 9 2.94 0.37 -11.55
C VAL A 9 3.67 1.59 -12.11
N ARG A 10 4.69 1.37 -12.96
CA ARG A 10 5.49 2.45 -13.57
C ARG A 10 4.69 3.35 -14.50
N SER A 11 3.73 2.80 -15.24
CA SER A 11 2.96 3.58 -16.21
C SER A 11 1.73 4.25 -15.64
N ILE A 12 1.12 3.69 -14.58
CA ILE A 12 -0.18 4.15 -14.04
C ILE A 12 0.01 4.87 -12.70
N VAL A 13 0.75 4.28 -11.76
CA VAL A 13 0.79 4.75 -10.37
C VAL A 13 1.97 5.69 -10.12
N GLU A 14 3.15 5.33 -10.64
CA GLU A 14 4.38 6.10 -10.46
C GLU A 14 4.26 7.57 -10.91
N PRO A 15 3.60 7.94 -12.02
CA PRO A 15 3.45 9.35 -12.38
C PRO A 15 2.75 10.19 -11.30
N LEU A 16 1.68 9.67 -10.69
CA LEU A 16 1.00 10.34 -9.58
C LEU A 16 1.93 10.44 -8.35
N LEU A 17 2.64 9.36 -8.03
CA LEU A 17 3.57 9.36 -6.90
C LEU A 17 4.72 10.36 -7.10
N ASN A 18 5.23 10.50 -8.33
CA ASN A 18 6.23 11.51 -8.67
C ASN A 18 5.69 12.94 -8.48
N GLU A 19 4.44 13.21 -8.87
CA GLU A 19 3.77 14.50 -8.62
C GLU A 19 3.64 14.80 -7.11
N LEU A 20 3.49 13.77 -6.29
CA LEU A 20 3.43 13.85 -4.83
C LEU A 20 4.82 13.88 -4.16
N GLY A 21 5.91 13.87 -4.94
CA GLY A 21 7.29 13.97 -4.43
C GLY A 21 7.93 12.64 -4.05
N PHE A 22 7.34 11.50 -4.43
CA PHE A 22 7.93 10.19 -4.23
C PHE A 22 8.86 9.80 -5.37
N GLN A 23 9.82 8.92 -5.09
CA GLN A 23 10.67 8.24 -6.05
C GLN A 23 10.71 6.73 -5.76
N GLN A 24 10.97 5.90 -6.77
CA GLN A 24 11.09 4.45 -6.60
C GLN A 24 12.30 4.12 -5.69
N ASP A 25 12.06 3.44 -4.57
CA ASP A 25 13.05 3.10 -3.53
C ASP A 25 13.44 1.60 -3.57
N GLY A 26 12.72 0.78 -4.34
CA GLY A 26 13.03 -0.63 -4.52
C GLY A 26 11.83 -1.43 -5.00
N TYR A 27 12.04 -2.70 -5.28
CA TYR A 27 10.96 -3.66 -5.54
C TYR A 27 11.45 -5.07 -5.20
N ASP A 28 10.54 -5.97 -4.81
CA ASP A 28 10.89 -7.34 -4.43
C ASP A 28 9.76 -8.33 -4.75
N ASP A 29 10.15 -9.61 -4.84
CA ASP A 29 9.25 -10.75 -4.80
C ASP A 29 9.10 -11.26 -3.38
N VAL A 30 7.85 -11.45 -2.94
CA VAL A 30 7.55 -11.84 -1.57
C VAL A 30 7.04 -13.27 -1.58
N ASP A 31 7.65 -14.12 -0.77
CA ASP A 31 7.09 -15.45 -0.52
C ASP A 31 5.85 -15.31 0.39
N GLU A 32 4.67 -15.49 -0.21
CA GLU A 32 3.36 -15.45 0.46
C GLU A 32 2.86 -16.84 0.83
N SER A 33 3.72 -17.86 0.72
CA SER A 33 3.37 -19.23 1.08
C SER A 33 3.06 -19.34 2.57
N ASP A 34 2.00 -20.08 2.88
CA ASP A 34 1.83 -20.59 4.22
C ASP A 34 2.93 -21.64 4.46
N PRO A 35 3.76 -21.55 5.51
CA PRO A 35 4.76 -22.56 5.82
C PRO A 35 4.16 -23.96 6.03
N GLU A 36 2.85 -24.10 6.26
CA GLU A 36 2.15 -25.38 6.33
C GLU A 36 1.51 -25.83 4.99
N ALA A 37 1.45 -24.96 3.97
CA ALA A 37 0.92 -25.33 2.66
C ALA A 37 1.90 -26.23 1.90
N ARG A 38 1.40 -27.39 1.44
CA ARG A 38 2.19 -28.41 0.72
C ARG A 38 2.23 -28.21 -0.80
N ASP A 39 1.47 -27.25 -1.33
CA ASP A 39 1.49 -26.91 -2.75
C ASP A 39 2.03 -25.50 -2.96
N GLY A 40 3.00 -25.38 -3.88
CA GLY A 40 3.36 -24.17 -4.60
C GLY A 40 3.74 -22.93 -3.80
N SER A 41 4.99 -22.48 -3.94
CA SER A 41 5.38 -21.16 -3.44
C SER A 41 4.54 -20.06 -4.08
N ARG A 42 3.61 -19.45 -3.34
CA ARG A 42 2.82 -18.30 -3.80
C ARG A 42 3.69 -17.06 -3.68
N ARG A 43 3.87 -16.31 -4.77
CA ARG A 43 4.77 -15.17 -4.80
C ARG A 43 4.01 -13.87 -5.05
N GLY A 44 3.94 -13.03 -4.03
CA GLY A 44 3.52 -11.64 -4.16
C GLY A 44 4.61 -10.77 -4.77
N SER A 45 4.25 -9.55 -5.14
CA SER A 45 5.18 -8.57 -5.67
C SER A 45 4.97 -7.23 -4.98
N VAL A 46 6.04 -6.49 -4.69
CA VAL A 46 5.95 -5.16 -4.07
C VAL A 46 6.90 -4.18 -4.72
N VAL A 47 6.45 -2.94 -4.89
CA VAL A 47 7.26 -1.79 -5.30
C VAL A 47 7.19 -0.74 -4.21
N PHE A 48 8.35 -0.30 -3.74
CA PHE A 48 8.51 0.71 -2.71
C PHE A 48 8.80 2.07 -3.34
N PHE A 49 8.22 3.09 -2.75
CA PHE A 49 8.37 4.49 -3.09
C PHE A 49 8.69 5.28 -1.82
N ARG A 50 9.54 6.29 -1.96
CA ARG A 50 10.00 7.12 -0.85
C ARG A 50 9.90 8.59 -1.21
N SER A 51 9.33 9.40 -0.32
CA SER A 51 9.40 10.86 -0.34
C SER A 51 10.44 11.35 0.68
N ASP A 52 10.48 12.66 0.91
CA ASP A 52 11.33 13.27 1.94
C ASP A 52 10.89 12.94 3.38
N ASP A 53 9.65 12.50 3.58
CA ASP A 53 9.01 12.41 4.90
C ASP A 53 8.17 11.15 5.15
N CYS A 54 7.94 10.31 4.14
CA CYS A 54 7.27 9.03 4.31
C CYS A 54 7.56 8.06 3.16
N LYS A 55 6.97 6.87 3.23
CA LYS A 55 7.07 5.83 2.20
C LYS A 55 5.71 5.33 1.79
N ILE A 56 5.59 4.91 0.54
CA ILE A 56 4.43 4.18 0.01
C ILE A 56 4.91 2.87 -0.60
N GLN A 57 4.14 1.81 -0.42
CA GLN A 57 4.30 0.60 -1.21
C GLN A 57 3.06 0.35 -2.05
N VAL A 58 3.26 -0.16 -3.26
CA VAL A 58 2.21 -0.75 -4.11
C VAL A 58 2.56 -2.22 -4.24
N TYR A 59 1.59 -3.09 -4.00
CA TYR A 59 1.85 -4.52 -4.00
C TYR A 59 0.72 -5.32 -4.63
N GLU A 60 1.09 -6.47 -5.20
CA GLU A 60 0.22 -7.52 -5.68
C GLU A 60 0.30 -8.67 -4.68
N SER A 61 -0.85 -9.05 -4.10
CA SER A 61 -0.97 -10.23 -3.25
C SER A 61 -1.67 -11.36 -4.02
N THR A 62 -0.98 -12.47 -4.13
CA THR A 62 -1.49 -13.71 -4.74
C THR A 62 -2.42 -14.47 -3.81
N ARG A 63 -2.43 -14.14 -2.51
CA ARG A 63 -3.33 -14.77 -1.53
C ARG A 63 -4.78 -14.35 -1.72
N ASP A 64 -5.01 -13.08 -2.00
CA ASP A 64 -6.34 -12.50 -2.19
C ASP A 64 -6.60 -12.05 -3.64
N GLY A 65 -5.61 -12.18 -4.53
CA GLY A 65 -5.72 -11.77 -5.93
C GLY A 65 -5.88 -10.26 -6.09
N SER A 66 -5.37 -9.48 -5.14
CA SER A 66 -5.55 -8.03 -5.10
C SER A 66 -4.27 -7.26 -5.39
N ILE A 67 -4.44 -6.05 -5.90
CA ILE A 67 -3.39 -5.04 -5.94
C ILE A 67 -3.81 -3.88 -5.01
N ASN A 68 -2.92 -3.49 -4.11
CA ASN A 68 -3.21 -2.52 -3.08
C ASN A 68 -2.00 -1.65 -2.74
N CYS A 69 -2.19 -0.68 -1.85
CA CYS A 69 -1.14 0.22 -1.40
C CYS A 69 -1.22 0.50 0.10
N MET A 70 -0.05 0.79 0.69
CA MET A 70 0.09 1.17 2.09
C MET A 70 1.11 2.31 2.21
N ILE A 71 0.98 3.11 3.26
CA ILE A 71 1.87 4.22 3.62
C ILE A 71 2.57 3.87 4.94
N ALA A 72 3.81 4.34 5.12
CA ALA A 72 4.57 4.17 6.35
C ALA A 72 5.46 5.38 6.65
N PRO A 73 5.89 5.52 7.92
CA PRO A 73 7.04 6.33 8.30
C PRO A 73 8.25 6.15 7.38
N LEU A 74 9.04 7.21 7.22
CA LEU A 74 10.30 7.24 6.50
C LEU A 74 11.32 6.23 7.06
N ASP A 75 11.34 6.04 8.38
CA ASP A 75 12.24 5.11 9.06
C ASP A 75 11.79 3.64 8.98
N ALA A 76 10.57 3.39 8.49
CA ALA A 76 10.04 2.04 8.37
C ALA A 76 10.89 1.20 7.39
N PRO A 77 11.19 -0.07 7.72
CA PRO A 77 11.90 -0.95 6.81
C PRO A 77 11.04 -1.27 5.58
N ASN A 78 11.69 -1.50 4.44
CA ASN A 78 11.02 -1.92 3.21
C ASN A 78 10.63 -3.40 3.32
N THR A 79 9.52 -3.65 4.01
CA THR A 79 8.91 -4.97 4.20
C THR A 79 7.55 -5.01 3.52
N PHE A 80 7.14 -6.20 3.10
CA PHE A 80 5.77 -6.41 2.59
C PHE A 80 4.76 -6.05 3.67
N GLY A 81 3.97 -5.01 3.42
CA GLY A 81 3.10 -4.39 4.43
C GLY A 81 2.11 -5.37 5.09
N PRO A 82 1.47 -6.28 4.34
CA PRO A 82 0.61 -7.31 4.93
C PRO A 82 1.31 -8.24 5.94
N TYR A 83 2.63 -8.36 5.89
CA TYR A 83 3.44 -9.16 6.82
C TYR A 83 4.26 -8.32 7.80
N ASP A 84 4.08 -7.00 7.78
CA ASP A 84 4.72 -6.12 8.74
C ASP A 84 4.12 -6.31 10.14
N GLN A 85 4.95 -6.82 11.06
CA GLN A 85 4.57 -7.01 12.46
C GLN A 85 4.76 -5.75 13.30
N SER A 86 5.51 -4.74 12.82
CA SER A 86 5.72 -3.50 13.56
C SER A 86 4.49 -2.59 13.53
N GLY A 87 3.62 -2.79 12.54
CA GLY A 87 2.43 -1.95 12.33
C GLY A 87 2.77 -0.57 11.79
N ASN A 88 3.95 -0.39 11.19
CA ASN A 88 4.34 0.87 10.56
C ASN A 88 3.65 1.05 9.21
N TRP A 89 3.51 -0.03 8.45
CA TRP A 89 2.77 -0.02 7.20
C TRP A 89 1.26 0.02 7.48
N GLN A 90 0.58 1.02 6.92
CA GLN A 90 -0.83 1.30 7.16
C GLN A 90 -1.59 1.52 5.86
N TYR A 91 -2.81 1.00 5.77
CA TYR A 91 -3.70 1.31 4.65
C TYR A 91 -4.11 2.79 4.69
N LEU A 92 -3.99 3.48 3.55
CA LEU A 92 -4.33 4.92 3.45
C LEU A 92 -5.75 5.23 3.96
N PRO A 93 -6.80 4.46 3.60
CA PRO A 93 -8.16 4.73 4.09
C PRO A 93 -8.33 4.59 5.61
N ARG A 94 -7.43 3.89 6.31
CA ARG A 94 -7.48 3.73 7.77
C ARG A 94 -7.42 5.09 8.48
N PHE A 95 -6.69 6.04 7.93
CA PHE A 95 -6.58 7.39 8.49
C PHE A 95 -7.88 8.19 8.33
N ALA A 96 -8.59 8.02 7.21
CA ALA A 96 -9.93 8.60 7.03
C ALA A 96 -10.94 8.02 8.03
N ILE A 97 -10.90 6.70 8.26
CA ILE A 97 -11.76 6.04 9.26
C ILE A 97 -11.51 6.61 10.66
N ARG A 98 -10.25 6.86 11.03
CA ARG A 98 -9.89 7.48 12.32
C ARG A 98 -10.46 8.90 12.47
N GLN A 99 -10.71 9.60 11.37
CA GLN A 99 -11.37 10.92 11.35
C GLN A 99 -12.91 10.83 11.30
N GLY A 100 -13.47 9.61 11.38
CA GLY A 100 -14.92 9.38 11.43
C GLY A 100 -15.57 9.10 10.09
N VAL A 101 -14.81 8.90 9.01
CA VAL A 101 -15.39 8.46 7.73
C VAL A 101 -15.92 7.02 7.89
N PRO A 102 -17.21 6.78 7.61
CA PRO A 102 -17.80 5.45 7.75
C PRO A 102 -17.16 4.41 6.81
N LEU A 103 -17.04 3.17 7.28
CA LEU A 103 -16.44 2.09 6.48
C LEU A 103 -17.20 1.83 5.18
N ASP A 104 -18.53 1.94 5.17
CA ASP A 104 -19.35 1.77 3.97
C ASP A 104 -19.07 2.86 2.92
N GLU A 105 -18.66 4.06 3.33
CA GLU A 105 -18.20 5.08 2.40
C GLU A 105 -16.85 4.74 1.79
N ILE A 106 -15.93 4.16 2.57
CA ILE A 106 -14.65 3.66 2.05
C ILE A 106 -14.87 2.51 1.05
N MET A 107 -15.80 1.59 1.35
CA MET A 107 -16.09 0.43 0.50
C MET A 107 -16.65 0.81 -0.87
N LYS A 108 -17.23 2.00 -1.04
CA LYS A 108 -17.70 2.51 -2.35
C LYS A 108 -16.56 2.76 -3.34
N ASP A 109 -15.32 2.90 -2.87
CA ASP A 109 -14.15 3.09 -3.73
C ASP A 109 -13.54 1.77 -4.22
N ASN A 110 -14.04 0.63 -3.74
CA ASN A 110 -13.62 -0.67 -4.25
C ASN A 110 -14.08 -0.85 -5.69
N LEU A 111 -13.23 -1.45 -6.51
CA LEU A 111 -13.55 -1.76 -7.89
C LEU A 111 -14.64 -2.84 -7.95
N ALA A 112 -15.85 -2.46 -8.38
CA ALA A 112 -17.00 -3.36 -8.52
C ALA A 112 -17.01 -4.11 -9.86
N VAL A 113 -16.00 -4.96 -10.08
CA VAL A 113 -15.86 -5.78 -11.29
C VAL A 113 -15.50 -7.21 -10.88
N ASP A 114 -16.18 -8.22 -11.44
CA ASP A 114 -16.01 -9.63 -11.04
C ASP A 114 -14.64 -10.21 -11.40
N PHE A 115 -14.02 -9.72 -12.48
CA PHE A 115 -12.72 -10.16 -12.98
C PHE A 115 -11.89 -8.97 -13.48
N PRO A 116 -11.38 -8.13 -12.58
CA PRO A 116 -10.67 -6.93 -12.99
C PRO A 116 -9.31 -7.30 -13.59
N THR A 117 -8.87 -6.55 -14.60
CA THR A 117 -7.51 -6.66 -15.12
C THR A 117 -6.51 -6.00 -14.17
N THR A 118 -5.23 -6.35 -14.29
CA THR A 118 -4.12 -5.68 -13.59
C THR A 118 -4.18 -4.17 -13.74
N ILE A 119 -4.47 -3.69 -14.96
CA ILE A 119 -4.62 -2.25 -15.26
C ILE A 119 -5.76 -1.63 -14.46
N GLN A 120 -6.94 -2.26 -14.42
CA GLN A 120 -8.08 -1.72 -13.68
C GLN A 120 -7.83 -1.70 -12.17
N LEU A 121 -7.15 -2.71 -11.64
CA LEU A 121 -6.74 -2.75 -10.24
C LEU A 121 -5.72 -1.64 -9.92
N LEU A 122 -4.75 -1.39 -10.81
CA LEU A 122 -3.76 -0.32 -10.64
C LEU A 122 -4.38 1.08 -10.75
N GLU A 123 -5.33 1.30 -11.66
CA GLU A 123 -6.09 2.55 -11.70
C GLU A 123 -6.90 2.75 -10.42
N SER A 124 -7.51 1.69 -9.87
CA SER A 124 -8.18 1.75 -8.57
C SER A 124 -7.21 2.07 -7.43
N VAL A 125 -5.98 1.54 -7.45
CA VAL A 125 -4.92 1.95 -6.50
C VAL A 125 -4.60 3.43 -6.66
N ARG A 126 -4.36 3.90 -7.90
CA ARG A 126 -4.04 5.30 -8.19
C ARG A 126 -5.14 6.23 -7.64
N SER A 127 -6.41 5.96 -7.92
CA SER A 127 -7.53 6.75 -7.41
C SER A 127 -7.63 6.75 -5.89
N ARG A 128 -7.34 5.61 -5.23
CA ARG A 128 -7.29 5.54 -3.76
C ARG A 128 -6.13 6.36 -3.18
N ILE A 129 -4.96 6.35 -3.81
CA ILE A 129 -3.83 7.19 -3.40
C ILE A 129 -4.22 8.65 -3.54
N GLU A 130 -4.73 9.08 -4.69
CA GLU A 130 -5.15 10.46 -4.93
C GLU A 130 -6.16 10.94 -3.89
N LYS A 131 -7.16 10.11 -3.56
CA LYS A 131 -8.21 10.45 -2.59
C LYS A 131 -7.72 10.48 -1.15
N TYR A 132 -6.94 9.49 -0.72
CA TYR A 132 -6.63 9.28 0.69
C TYR A 132 -5.25 9.74 1.12
N TYR A 133 -4.35 10.03 0.18
CA TYR A 133 -3.01 10.49 0.52
C TYR A 133 -2.99 11.73 1.43
N PRO A 134 -3.76 12.80 1.21
CA PRO A 134 -3.68 13.99 2.06
C PRO A 134 -3.96 13.71 3.54
N VAL A 135 -4.95 12.86 3.84
CA VAL A 135 -5.27 12.48 5.23
C VAL A 135 -4.29 11.44 5.78
N ALA A 136 -3.84 10.51 4.94
CA ALA A 136 -2.90 9.48 5.34
C ALA A 136 -1.51 10.04 5.63
N HIS A 137 -1.08 11.05 4.87
CA HIS A 137 0.19 11.76 5.05
C HIS A 137 0.25 12.46 6.40
N VAL A 138 -0.78 13.25 6.76
CA VAL A 138 -0.86 13.85 8.10
C VAL A 138 -0.79 12.79 9.20
N GLY A 139 -1.58 11.72 9.05
CA GLY A 139 -1.63 10.67 10.05
C GLY A 139 -0.35 9.85 10.18
N VAL A 140 0.40 9.64 9.11
CA VAL A 140 1.67 8.87 9.16
C VAL A 140 2.79 9.70 9.77
N LEU A 141 2.82 11.02 9.54
CA LEU A 141 3.77 11.92 10.20
C LEU A 141 3.51 12.02 11.71
N GLU A 142 2.26 11.90 12.14
CA GLU A 142 1.94 11.77 13.58
C GLU A 142 2.46 10.47 14.18
N MET A 143 2.61 9.39 13.39
CA MET A 143 3.16 8.10 13.86
C MET A 143 4.66 8.17 14.15
N GLU A 144 5.40 9.00 13.42
CA GLU A 144 6.83 9.26 13.66
C GLU A 144 7.09 10.16 14.87
N GLY A 145 6.07 10.87 15.35
CA GLY A 145 6.21 11.77 16.49
C GLY A 145 6.50 11.00 17.80
N PRO A 146 7.32 11.57 18.72
CA PRO A 146 7.61 10.96 20.01
C PRO A 146 6.36 10.68 20.88
N ASP A 147 5.24 11.34 20.58
CA ASP A 147 3.98 11.19 21.30
C ASP A 147 3.10 10.02 20.81
N PHE A 148 3.40 9.39 19.67
CA PHE A 148 2.58 8.30 19.14
C PHE A 148 2.67 7.04 20.00
N TRP A 149 3.88 6.65 20.38
CA TRP A 149 4.14 5.50 21.25
C TRP A 149 3.61 5.70 22.68
N ASN A 150 3.36 6.94 23.11
CA ASN A 150 2.84 7.27 24.43
C ASN A 150 1.30 7.19 24.54
N ARG A 151 0.56 7.18 23.42
CA ARG A 151 -0.92 7.12 23.43
C ARG A 151 -1.50 5.71 23.34
N SER A 152 -0.63 4.70 23.38
CA SER A 152 -1.00 3.28 23.27
C SER A 152 -1.10 2.58 24.64
N GLN A 153 -1.19 3.33 25.75
CA GLN A 153 -1.41 2.82 27.11
C GLN A 153 -2.82 3.15 27.62
#